data_AF-A0AAE3VAJ4-F1
#
_entry.id   AF-A0AAE3VAJ4-F1
#
_cell.length_a   1.000
_cell.length_b   1.000
_cell.length_c   1.000
_cell.angle_alpha   90.00
_cell.angle_beta   90.00
_cell.angle_gamma   90.00
#
_symmetry.space_group_name_H-M   'P 1'
#
loop_
_entity.id
_entity.type
_entity.pdbx_description
1 polymer ?
#
loop_
_entity_poly.entity_id
_entity_poly.type
_entity_poly.pdbx_seq_one_letter_code
_entity_poly.pdbx_strand_id
1 'polypeptide(L)'
;MLKLLVLRDRVKQLYGRYSSAVSMALRFLLSLSSMLLLNGALGYMKALRAPFIPLALAFVSAFCPWGGICWILAFFLLAHIFAVSLEFALFTAAFLLIVALLYYGFTPGDSVLLIITPLLFVLKLPYLVPILVGLSGALAAVIPMSCGVVIYYILQYVRGNAGPLTNVDSVDIAQKYVQMLNGVIMNRGMLLFIIAFAMAAIVVWLIHSLSVSNAWEWAVFAGMLVLLLVFFGGVFLYGIKLDILPLILGCVLSGGAAELYRFFVFSVDYSRTEYTQFEDDDYYYYVKAVPKVSVSAPDLKIQKINTARRPKRARDGGSKNKG
;
A
#
# COMPACT_ATOMS: atom_id res chain seq x y z
N MET A 1 -0.56 -3.94 -25.78
CA MET A 1 -1.33 -2.97 -24.97
C MET A 1 -2.80 -3.36 -24.80
N LEU A 2 -3.55 -3.65 -25.87
CA LEU A 2 -4.98 -4.00 -25.79
C LEU A 2 -5.32 -5.15 -24.79
N LYS A 3 -4.54 -6.23 -24.80
CA LYS A 3 -4.74 -7.39 -23.89
C LYS A 3 -4.54 -7.04 -22.41
N LEU A 4 -3.60 -6.14 -22.09
CA LEU A 4 -3.32 -5.70 -20.71
C LEU A 4 -4.46 -4.83 -20.17
N LEU A 5 -5.02 -3.96 -21.02
CA LEU A 5 -6.17 -3.12 -20.67
C LEU A 5 -7.43 -3.96 -20.42
N VAL A 6 -7.71 -4.93 -21.30
CA VAL A 6 -8.84 -5.87 -21.11
C VAL A 6 -8.65 -6.72 -19.84
N LEU A 7 -7.41 -7.18 -19.55
CA LEU A 7 -7.11 -7.90 -18.31
C LEU A 7 -7.40 -7.03 -17.09
N ARG A 8 -6.92 -5.78 -17.09
CA ARG A 8 -7.15 -4.84 -16.00
C ARG A 8 -8.64 -4.60 -15.77
N ASP A 9 -9.41 -4.35 -16.82
CA ASP A 9 -10.84 -4.08 -16.71
C ASP A 9 -11.61 -5.30 -16.19
N ARG A 10 -11.20 -6.52 -16.58
CA ARG A 10 -11.72 -7.77 -15.98
C ARG A 10 -11.38 -7.90 -14.49
N VAL A 11 -10.15 -7.55 -14.09
CA VAL A 11 -9.74 -7.57 -12.67
C VAL A 11 -10.54 -6.56 -11.86
N LYS A 12 -10.74 -5.34 -12.37
CA LYS A 12 -11.60 -4.33 -11.74
C LYS A 12 -13.05 -4.79 -11.62
N GLN A 13 -13.58 -5.43 -12.66
CA GLN A 13 -14.95 -5.94 -12.66
C GLN A 13 -15.12 -7.11 -11.67
N LEU A 14 -14.11 -7.99 -11.55
CA LEU A 14 -14.07 -9.05 -10.55
C LEU A 14 -14.03 -8.47 -9.12
N TYR A 15 -13.17 -7.48 -8.88
CA TYR A 15 -13.10 -6.76 -7.61
C TYR A 15 -14.42 -6.07 -7.28
N GLY A 16 -15.05 -5.42 -8.26
CA GLY A 16 -16.36 -4.77 -8.07
C GLY A 16 -17.48 -5.76 -7.73
N ARG A 17 -17.49 -6.94 -8.37
CA ARG A 17 -18.52 -7.98 -8.13
C ARG A 17 -18.36 -8.69 -6.78
N TYR A 18 -17.12 -8.91 -6.32
CA TYR A 18 -16.82 -9.63 -5.07
C TYR A 18 -16.16 -8.75 -4.01
N SER A 19 -16.43 -7.44 -4.02
CA SER A 19 -15.71 -6.43 -3.23
C SER A 19 -15.64 -6.78 -1.74
N SER A 20 -16.74 -7.23 -1.16
CA SER A 20 -16.80 -7.65 0.25
C SER A 20 -15.87 -8.84 0.53
N ALA A 21 -15.98 -9.92 -0.25
CA ALA A 21 -15.16 -11.12 -0.06
C ALA A 21 -13.67 -10.86 -0.31
N VAL A 22 -13.33 -10.07 -1.33
CA VAL A 22 -11.93 -9.70 -1.61
C VAL A 22 -11.36 -8.82 -0.49
N SER A 23 -12.14 -7.89 0.04
CA SER A 23 -11.70 -7.04 1.16
C SER A 23 -11.44 -7.85 2.44
N MET A 24 -12.30 -8.84 2.74
CA MET A 24 -12.10 -9.76 3.86
C MET A 24 -10.84 -10.60 3.68
N ALA A 25 -10.62 -11.16 2.47
CA ALA A 25 -9.41 -11.91 2.15
C ALA A 25 -8.15 -11.06 2.29
N LEU A 26 -8.17 -9.79 1.82
CA LEU A 26 -7.05 -8.88 1.96
C LEU A 26 -6.74 -8.55 3.43
N ARG A 27 -7.77 -8.29 4.26
CA ARG A 27 -7.61 -8.05 5.70
C ARG A 27 -7.03 -9.27 6.42
N PHE A 28 -7.50 -10.46 6.07
CA PHE A 28 -6.95 -11.73 6.58
C PHE A 28 -5.47 -11.91 6.19
N LEU A 29 -5.14 -11.74 4.91
CA LEU A 29 -3.78 -11.94 4.43
C LEU A 29 -2.82 -10.90 5.00
N LEU A 30 -3.25 -9.63 5.09
CA LEU A 30 -2.42 -8.55 5.63
C LEU A 30 -2.14 -8.78 7.12
N SER A 31 -3.17 -9.03 7.92
CA SER A 31 -3.01 -9.29 9.36
C SER A 31 -2.16 -10.52 9.65
N LEU A 32 -2.40 -11.63 8.92
CA LEU A 32 -1.62 -12.85 9.05
C LEU A 32 -0.16 -12.58 8.72
N SER A 33 0.11 -11.91 7.59
CA SER A 33 1.47 -11.56 7.20
C SER A 33 2.15 -10.69 8.26
N SER A 34 1.47 -9.66 8.77
CA SER A 34 2.00 -8.81 9.84
C SER A 34 2.31 -9.60 11.11
N MET A 35 1.42 -10.48 11.58
CA MET A 35 1.65 -11.29 12.78
C MET A 35 2.78 -12.31 12.60
N LEU A 36 2.86 -12.95 11.42
CA LEU A 36 3.97 -13.86 11.09
C LEU A 36 5.31 -13.13 11.07
N LEU A 37 5.35 -11.91 10.50
CA LEU A 37 6.54 -11.07 10.52
C LEU A 37 6.91 -10.63 11.94
N LEU A 38 5.95 -10.25 12.77
CA LEU A 38 6.17 -9.92 14.18
C LEU A 38 6.73 -11.13 14.96
N ASN A 39 6.19 -12.32 14.73
CA ASN A 39 6.70 -13.56 15.30
C ASN A 39 8.12 -13.88 14.84
N GLY A 40 8.44 -13.64 13.57
CA GLY A 40 9.79 -13.81 13.03
C GLY A 40 10.80 -12.77 13.53
N ALA A 41 10.34 -11.54 13.81
CA ALA A 41 11.20 -10.44 14.24
C ALA A 41 11.46 -10.41 15.76
N LEU A 42 10.45 -10.69 16.58
CA LEU A 42 10.52 -10.65 18.04
C LEU A 42 10.48 -12.05 18.65
N GLY A 43 9.37 -12.77 18.46
CA GLY A 43 9.25 -14.19 18.85
C GLY A 43 9.44 -14.53 20.34
N TYR A 44 9.49 -13.53 21.24
CA TYR A 44 9.83 -13.73 22.66
C TYR A 44 8.72 -14.44 23.47
N MET A 45 7.45 -14.14 23.21
CA MET A 45 6.33 -14.88 23.80
C MET A 45 6.10 -16.21 23.07
N LYS A 46 6.43 -17.32 23.74
CA LYS A 46 6.22 -18.69 23.21
C LYS A 46 4.75 -18.99 22.90
N ALA A 47 3.82 -18.48 23.71
CA ALA A 47 2.38 -18.66 23.48
C ALA A 47 1.95 -18.08 22.13
N LEU A 48 2.29 -16.82 21.84
CA LEU A 48 1.93 -16.11 20.60
C LEU A 48 2.64 -16.63 19.35
N ARG A 49 3.79 -17.29 19.53
CA ARG A 49 4.54 -17.92 18.44
C ARG A 49 3.85 -19.16 17.88
N ALA A 50 2.98 -19.82 18.64
CA ALA A 50 2.26 -20.99 18.16
C ALA A 50 1.43 -20.61 16.92
N PRO A 51 1.57 -21.33 15.79
CA PRO A 51 1.01 -20.90 14.49
C PRO A 51 -0.52 -20.78 14.51
N PHE A 52 -1.18 -21.47 15.44
CA PHE A 52 -2.62 -21.40 15.64
C PHE A 52 -3.09 -20.00 16.11
N ILE A 53 -2.31 -19.30 16.94
CA ILE A 53 -2.73 -17.99 17.49
C ILE A 53 -2.75 -16.89 16.43
N PRO A 54 -1.69 -16.66 15.64
CA PRO A 54 -1.72 -15.72 14.52
C PRO A 54 -2.81 -16.06 13.51
N LEU A 55 -3.04 -17.35 13.24
CA LEU A 55 -4.07 -17.79 12.30
C LEU A 55 -5.48 -17.46 12.81
N ALA A 56 -5.77 -17.75 14.07
CA ALA A 56 -7.05 -17.45 14.70
C ALA A 56 -7.30 -15.93 14.79
N LEU A 57 -6.30 -15.15 15.20
CA LEU A 57 -6.41 -13.69 15.28
C LEU A 57 -6.54 -13.06 13.89
N ALA A 58 -5.81 -13.56 12.89
CA ALA A 58 -5.97 -13.12 11.51
C ALA A 58 -7.38 -13.40 10.97
N PHE A 59 -7.94 -14.57 11.29
CA PHE A 59 -9.31 -14.91 10.93
C PHE A 59 -10.32 -13.94 11.55
N VAL A 60 -10.20 -13.62 12.85
CA VAL A 60 -11.04 -12.61 13.50
C VAL A 60 -10.88 -11.24 12.84
N SER A 61 -9.65 -10.86 12.51
CA SER A 61 -9.35 -9.56 11.91
C SER A 61 -9.95 -9.39 10.50
N ALA A 62 -10.24 -10.48 9.78
CA ALA A 62 -10.86 -10.47 8.46
C ALA A 62 -12.25 -9.79 8.48
N PHE A 63 -12.96 -9.93 9.60
CA PHE A 63 -14.29 -9.37 9.83
C PHE A 63 -14.25 -7.97 10.47
N CYS A 64 -13.06 -7.48 10.85
CA CYS A 64 -12.88 -6.21 11.55
C CYS A 64 -12.65 -5.05 10.56
N PRO A 65 -13.05 -3.80 10.88
CA PRO A 65 -12.58 -2.63 10.15
C PRO A 65 -11.07 -2.42 10.35
N TRP A 66 -10.44 -1.66 9.45
CA TRP A 66 -8.98 -1.43 9.47
C TRP A 66 -8.44 -0.89 10.80
N GLY A 67 -9.17 -0.02 11.48
CA GLY A 67 -8.79 0.46 12.82
C GLY A 67 -8.78 -0.65 13.88
N GLY A 68 -9.72 -1.60 13.81
CA GLY A 68 -9.75 -2.74 14.73
C GLY A 68 -8.60 -3.71 14.49
N ILE A 69 -8.19 -3.91 13.24
CA ILE A 69 -6.98 -4.69 12.89
C ILE A 69 -5.73 -4.04 13.50
N CYS A 70 -5.63 -2.71 13.47
CA CYS A 70 -4.53 -1.99 14.10
C CYS A 70 -4.45 -2.26 15.60
N TRP A 71 -5.59 -2.26 16.31
CA TRP A 71 -5.62 -2.60 17.73
C TRP A 71 -5.21 -4.03 18.01
N ILE A 72 -5.71 -5.00 17.24
CA ILE A 72 -5.33 -6.41 17.40
C ILE A 72 -3.81 -6.56 17.22
N LEU A 73 -3.23 -5.94 16.19
CA LEU A 73 -1.79 -5.96 15.95
C LEU A 73 -0.99 -5.19 17.01
N ALA A 74 -1.53 -4.08 17.52
CA ALA A 74 -0.93 -3.30 18.60
C ALA A 74 -0.83 -4.13 19.89
N PHE A 75 -1.90 -4.83 20.29
CA PHE A 75 -1.87 -5.73 21.44
C PHE A 75 -0.92 -6.92 21.21
N PHE A 76 -0.91 -7.48 20.00
CA PHE A 76 0.02 -8.55 19.64
C PHE A 76 1.49 -8.10 19.76
N LEU A 77 1.82 -6.90 19.24
CA LEU A 77 3.13 -6.27 19.37
C LEU A 77 3.50 -6.04 20.83
N LEU A 78 2.61 -5.41 21.61
CA LEU A 78 2.82 -5.11 23.02
C LEU A 78 3.09 -6.36 23.84
N ALA A 79 2.38 -7.44 23.57
CA ALA A 79 2.59 -8.70 24.26
C ALA A 79 4.01 -9.26 23.98
N HIS A 80 4.47 -9.27 22.74
CA HIS A 80 5.84 -9.67 22.42
C HIS A 80 6.91 -8.82 23.11
N ILE A 81 6.67 -7.50 23.19
CA ILE A 81 7.59 -6.57 23.85
C ILE A 81 7.57 -6.75 25.37
N PHE A 82 6.39 -6.97 25.95
CA PHE A 82 6.21 -7.21 27.39
C PHE A 82 7.00 -8.42 27.88
N ALA A 83 7.13 -9.47 27.06
CA ALA A 83 7.98 -10.61 27.38
C ALA A 83 9.48 -10.31 27.38
N VAL A 84 9.90 -9.15 26.87
CA VAL A 84 11.30 -8.69 26.89
C VAL A 84 11.52 -7.73 28.06
N SER A 85 10.73 -6.67 28.15
CA SER A 85 10.84 -5.64 29.20
C SER A 85 9.48 -4.97 29.40
N LEU A 86 9.09 -4.81 30.67
CA LEU A 86 7.87 -4.13 31.07
C LEU A 86 7.95 -2.64 30.73
N GLU A 87 9.08 -2.00 31.03
CA GLU A 87 9.31 -0.58 30.84
C GLU A 87 9.21 -0.19 29.37
N PHE A 88 9.80 -1.00 28.49
CA PHE A 88 9.72 -0.76 27.04
C PHE A 88 8.31 -1.04 26.49
N ALA A 89 7.58 -1.99 27.07
CA ALA A 89 6.17 -2.23 26.73
C ALA A 89 5.29 -1.03 27.11
N LEU A 90 5.48 -0.44 28.29
CA LEU A 90 4.75 0.75 28.72
C LEU A 90 5.06 1.97 27.84
N PHE A 91 6.34 2.17 27.50
CA PHE A 91 6.74 3.22 26.56
C PHE A 91 6.06 3.04 25.19
N THR A 92 6.08 1.82 24.66
CA THR A 92 5.42 1.50 23.37
C THR A 92 3.91 1.66 23.47
N ALA A 93 3.29 1.30 24.60
CA ALA A 93 1.86 1.45 24.84
C ALA A 93 1.46 2.92 24.90
N ALA A 94 2.23 3.77 25.58
CA ALA A 94 2.00 5.22 25.61
C ALA A 94 2.08 5.83 24.21
N PHE A 95 3.08 5.43 23.42
CA PHE A 95 3.19 5.85 22.02
C PHE A 95 1.97 5.39 21.19
N LEU A 96 1.57 4.12 21.26
CA LEU A 96 0.41 3.60 20.53
C LEU A 96 -0.89 4.27 20.96
N LEU A 97 -1.03 4.63 22.23
CA LEU A 97 -2.18 5.38 22.75
C LEU A 97 -2.21 6.80 22.16
N ILE A 98 -1.07 7.49 22.10
CA ILE A 98 -0.96 8.80 21.44
C ILE A 98 -1.36 8.68 19.96
N VAL A 99 -0.88 7.66 19.25
CA VAL A 99 -1.26 7.39 17.86
C VAL A 99 -2.76 7.12 17.73
N ALA A 100 -3.35 6.35 18.64
CA ALA A 100 -4.78 6.11 18.66
C ALA A 100 -5.57 7.41 18.88
N LEU A 101 -5.19 8.25 19.84
CA LEU A 101 -5.87 9.52 20.10
C LEU A 101 -5.76 10.49 18.91
N LEU A 102 -4.56 10.62 18.32
CA LEU A 102 -4.34 11.40 17.11
C LEU A 102 -5.17 10.87 15.94
N TYR A 103 -5.24 9.56 15.75
CA TYR A 103 -5.92 9.01 14.58
C TYR A 103 -7.45 9.01 14.72
N TYR A 104 -7.98 8.64 15.88
CA TYR A 104 -9.42 8.66 16.13
C TYR A 104 -9.98 10.09 16.29
N GLY A 105 -9.13 11.08 16.54
CA GLY A 105 -9.50 12.51 16.56
C GLY A 105 -9.57 13.18 15.17
N PHE A 106 -8.82 12.71 14.16
CA PHE A 106 -8.56 13.45 12.92
C PHE A 106 -9.09 12.81 11.61
N THR A 107 -10.03 11.86 11.69
CA THR A 107 -10.77 11.19 10.59
C THR A 107 -10.24 9.78 10.24
N PRO A 108 -11.05 8.70 10.39
CA PRO A 108 -10.56 7.31 10.45
C PRO A 108 -10.45 6.57 9.11
N GLY A 109 -9.88 7.19 8.06
CA GLY A 109 -9.71 6.54 6.73
C GLY A 109 -8.45 5.67 6.53
N ASP A 110 -7.27 6.17 6.90
CA ASP A 110 -5.96 5.66 6.43
C ASP A 110 -5.17 4.79 7.43
N SER A 111 -5.85 4.20 8.41
CA SER A 111 -5.27 3.37 9.49
C SER A 111 -4.43 2.20 8.96
N VAL A 112 -4.74 1.74 7.76
CA VAL A 112 -4.00 0.69 7.06
C VAL A 112 -2.52 1.04 6.93
N LEU A 113 -2.17 2.33 6.83
CA LEU A 113 -0.78 2.78 6.74
C LEU A 113 0.03 2.48 8.00
N LEU A 114 -0.60 2.39 9.17
CA LEU A 114 0.08 1.95 10.40
C LEU A 114 0.56 0.51 10.30
N ILE A 115 -0.09 -0.31 9.47
CA ILE A 115 0.23 -1.73 9.28
C ILE A 115 1.15 -1.91 8.07
N ILE A 116 0.78 -1.30 6.93
CA ILE A 116 1.48 -1.46 5.65
C ILE A 116 2.89 -0.87 5.71
N THR A 117 3.07 0.27 6.37
CA THR A 117 4.38 0.94 6.44
C THR A 117 5.45 0.02 7.04
N PRO A 118 5.33 -0.46 8.30
CA PRO A 118 6.35 -1.34 8.88
C PRO A 118 6.48 -2.66 8.11
N LEU A 119 5.41 -3.17 7.51
CA LEU A 119 5.46 -4.38 6.68
C LEU A 119 6.31 -4.17 5.41
N LEU A 120 6.16 -3.04 4.72
CA LEU A 120 6.95 -2.71 3.52
C LEU A 120 8.43 -2.44 3.85
N PHE A 121 8.74 -1.93 5.03
CA PHE A 121 10.13 -1.87 5.49
C PHE A 121 10.77 -3.26 5.59
N VAL A 122 10.05 -4.24 6.14
CA VAL A 122 10.55 -5.63 6.22
C VAL A 122 10.67 -6.26 4.83
N LEU A 123 9.76 -5.94 3.91
CA LEU A 123 9.80 -6.38 2.51
C LEU A 123 10.83 -5.60 1.64
N LYS A 124 11.61 -4.69 2.23
CA LYS A 124 12.61 -3.85 1.53
C LYS A 124 12.03 -2.95 0.44
N LEU A 125 10.75 -2.56 0.56
CA LEU A 125 10.06 -1.61 -0.33
C LEU A 125 9.46 -0.42 0.43
N PRO A 126 10.14 0.19 1.43
CA PRO A 126 9.53 1.24 2.25
C PRO A 126 9.24 2.52 1.44
N TYR A 127 10.01 2.77 0.39
CA TYR A 127 9.92 3.97 -0.46
C TYR A 127 8.63 4.05 -1.27
N LEU A 128 7.90 2.94 -1.41
CA LEU A 128 6.60 2.91 -2.07
C LEU A 128 5.55 3.68 -1.27
N VAL A 129 5.64 3.68 0.06
CA VAL A 129 4.66 4.28 0.96
C VAL A 129 4.43 5.76 0.68
N PRO A 130 5.45 6.64 0.72
CA PRO A 130 5.24 8.08 0.49
C PRO A 130 4.73 8.39 -0.91
N ILE A 131 5.09 7.60 -1.92
CA ILE A 131 4.59 7.78 -3.29
C ILE A 131 3.10 7.46 -3.35
N LEU A 132 2.67 6.33 -2.78
CA LEU A 132 1.26 5.96 -2.74
C LEU A 132 0.41 6.93 -1.91
N VAL A 133 0.95 7.40 -0.78
CA VAL A 133 0.30 8.40 0.08
C VAL A 133 0.14 9.74 -0.65
N GLY A 134 1.16 10.19 -1.39
CA GLY A 134 1.05 11.40 -2.18
C GLY A 134 0.02 11.28 -3.32
N LEU A 135 0.00 10.13 -4.00
CA LEU A 135 -0.95 9.85 -5.10
C LEU A 135 -2.39 9.61 -4.63
N SER A 136 -2.60 9.19 -3.38
CA SER A 136 -3.97 8.99 -2.85
C SER A 136 -4.68 10.31 -2.54
N GLY A 137 -3.96 11.43 -2.51
CA GLY A 137 -4.54 12.75 -2.31
C GLY A 137 -4.74 13.16 -0.84
N ALA A 138 -4.46 12.27 0.12
CA ALA A 138 -4.72 12.49 1.54
C ALA A 138 -3.47 12.98 2.29
N LEU A 139 -3.29 14.31 2.41
CA LEU A 139 -2.19 14.89 3.21
C LEU A 139 -2.20 14.43 4.68
N ALA A 140 -3.40 14.23 5.26
CA ALA A 140 -3.56 13.72 6.62
C ALA A 140 -2.93 12.34 6.81
N ALA A 141 -2.81 11.54 5.74
CA ALA A 141 -2.22 10.21 5.74
C ALA A 141 -0.70 10.22 5.97
N VAL A 142 -0.03 11.38 5.91
CA VAL A 142 1.37 11.54 6.29
C VAL A 142 1.60 11.20 7.77
N ILE A 143 0.59 11.46 8.62
CA ILE A 143 0.64 11.16 10.07
C ILE A 143 0.73 9.65 10.32
N PRO A 144 -0.25 8.81 9.91
CA PRO A 144 -0.17 7.36 10.13
C PRO A 144 1.00 6.71 9.39
N MET A 145 1.41 7.23 8.23
CA MET A 145 2.66 6.81 7.59
C MET A 145 3.87 7.02 8.52
N SER A 146 4.03 8.23 9.06
CA SER A 146 5.15 8.57 9.95
C SER A 146 5.13 7.74 11.22
N CYS A 147 3.95 7.54 11.82
CA CYS A 147 3.77 6.64 12.96
C CYS A 147 4.17 5.19 12.62
N GLY A 148 3.83 4.71 11.42
CA GLY A 148 4.26 3.40 10.94
C GLY A 148 5.78 3.24 10.80
N VAL A 149 6.49 4.32 10.43
CA VAL A 149 7.97 4.35 10.45
C VAL A 149 8.48 4.17 11.88
N VAL A 150 7.90 4.89 12.84
CA VAL A 150 8.30 4.77 14.26
C VAL A 150 8.07 3.34 14.78
N ILE A 151 6.92 2.71 14.46
CA ILE A 151 6.64 1.32 14.83
C ILE A 151 7.72 0.37 14.29
N TYR A 152 8.17 0.56 13.04
CA TYR A 152 9.26 -0.25 12.48
C TYR A 152 10.58 -0.06 13.23
N TYR A 153 10.93 1.17 13.61
CA TYR A 153 12.16 1.44 14.36
C TYR A 153 12.07 0.92 15.81
N ILE A 154 10.90 0.95 16.44
CA ILE A 154 10.64 0.25 17.72
C ILE A 154 10.94 -1.24 17.57
N LEU A 155 10.42 -1.89 16.52
CA LEU A 155 10.67 -3.31 16.25
C LEU A 155 12.16 -3.62 16.07
N GLN A 156 12.87 -2.80 15.28
CA GLN A 156 14.30 -2.98 15.07
C GLN A 156 15.11 -2.76 16.34
N TYR A 157 14.72 -1.78 17.16
CA TYR A 157 15.39 -1.51 18.43
C TYR A 157 15.27 -2.69 19.39
N VAL A 158 14.06 -3.25 19.57
CA VAL A 158 13.85 -4.41 20.45
C VAL A 158 14.59 -5.63 19.93
N ARG A 159 14.56 -5.87 18.62
CA ARG A 159 15.29 -6.98 18.00
C ARG A 159 16.79 -6.87 18.19
N GLY A 160 17.36 -5.67 18.04
CA GLY A 160 18.80 -5.43 18.18
C GLY A 160 19.30 -5.36 19.62
N ASN A 161 18.44 -5.03 20.58
CA ASN A 161 18.83 -4.74 21.97
C ASN A 161 18.15 -5.65 23.00
N ALA A 162 17.65 -6.82 22.61
CA ALA A 162 16.92 -7.73 23.50
C ALA A 162 17.70 -8.17 24.75
N GLY A 163 19.01 -8.41 24.61
CA GLY A 163 19.89 -8.75 25.74
C GLY A 163 19.95 -7.62 26.78
N PRO A 164 20.40 -6.40 26.41
CA PRO A 164 20.40 -5.25 27.31
C PRO A 164 19.03 -4.92 27.93
N LEU A 165 17.93 -5.15 27.20
CA LEU A 165 16.58 -4.90 27.68
C LEU A 165 16.10 -5.90 28.74
N THR A 166 16.65 -7.12 28.76
CA THR A 166 16.28 -8.18 29.72
C THR A 166 17.15 -8.16 30.99
N ASN A 167 18.25 -7.41 30.99
CA ASN A 167 19.11 -7.26 32.16
C ASN A 167 18.45 -6.32 33.19
N VAL A 168 17.92 -6.93 34.24
CA VAL A 168 17.24 -6.26 35.36
C VAL A 168 18.24 -5.59 36.30
N ASP A 169 19.47 -6.09 36.35
CA ASP A 169 20.50 -5.61 37.27
C ASP A 169 21.31 -4.46 36.65
N SER A 170 21.40 -3.34 37.38
CA SER A 170 22.41 -2.27 37.26
C SER A 170 22.19 -1.03 36.37
N VAL A 171 20.97 -0.63 36.00
CA VAL A 171 20.75 0.71 35.40
C VAL A 171 19.57 1.40 36.06
N ASP A 172 19.79 2.61 36.56
CA ASP A 172 18.76 3.51 37.09
C ASP A 172 17.60 3.63 36.09
N ILE A 173 16.37 3.56 36.57
CA ILE A 173 15.15 3.55 35.74
C ILE A 173 15.14 4.78 34.82
N ALA A 174 15.59 5.93 35.32
CA ALA A 174 15.73 7.16 34.54
C ALA A 174 16.71 7.03 33.37
N GLN A 175 17.84 6.35 33.57
CA GLN A 175 18.82 6.11 32.50
C GLN A 175 18.30 5.12 31.45
N LYS A 176 17.54 4.09 31.85
CA LYS A 176 16.85 3.19 30.92
C LYS A 176 15.88 3.97 30.02
N TYR A 177 15.09 4.90 30.59
CA TYR A 177 14.19 5.76 29.81
C TYR A 177 14.93 6.67 28.82
N VAL A 178 16.01 7.32 29.26
CA VAL A 178 16.83 8.18 28.38
C VAL A 178 17.44 7.36 27.25
N GLN A 179 17.89 6.15 27.53
CA GLN A 179 18.43 5.22 26.52
C GLN A 179 17.36 4.78 25.52
N MET A 180 16.13 4.51 25.97
CA MET A 180 15.00 4.19 25.09
C MET A 180 14.61 5.39 24.20
N LEU A 181 14.54 6.58 24.79
CA LEU A 181 14.19 7.81 24.07
C LEU A 181 15.25 8.15 23.01
N ASN A 182 16.53 8.01 23.35
CA ASN A 182 17.62 8.21 22.39
C ASN A 182 17.72 7.10 21.34
N GLY A 183 17.43 5.86 21.73
CA GLY A 183 17.52 4.69 20.86
C GLY A 183 16.40 4.60 19.81
N VAL A 184 15.19 5.06 20.17
CA VAL A 184 14.00 5.00 19.32
C VAL A 184 13.65 6.37 18.75
N ILE A 185 13.35 7.38 19.58
CA ILE A 185 12.80 8.66 19.12
C ILE A 185 13.87 9.54 18.48
N MET A 186 15.05 9.63 19.08
CA MET A 186 16.16 10.45 18.56
C MET A 186 17.06 9.67 17.61
N ASN A 187 16.60 8.54 17.09
CA ASN A 187 17.31 7.79 16.07
C ASN A 187 17.39 8.62 14.79
N ARG A 188 18.60 9.09 14.43
CA ARG A 188 18.83 9.92 13.24
C ARG A 188 18.34 9.26 11.96
N GLY A 189 18.47 7.93 11.85
CA GLY A 189 17.96 7.18 10.70
C GLY A 189 16.43 7.24 10.62
N MET A 190 15.75 7.01 11.74
CA MET A 190 14.28 7.11 11.80
C MET A 190 13.79 8.50 11.39
N LEU A 191 14.40 9.55 11.96
CA LEU A 191 14.04 10.93 11.65
C LEU A 191 14.27 11.25 10.17
N LEU A 192 15.38 10.76 9.58
CA LEU A 192 15.64 10.91 8.15
C LEU A 192 14.55 10.26 7.30
N PHE A 193 14.09 9.05 7.65
CA PHE A 193 12.99 8.38 6.94
C PHE A 193 11.68 9.17 7.04
N ILE A 194 11.33 9.68 8.24
CA ILE A 194 10.11 10.49 8.43
C ILE A 194 10.17 11.74 7.57
N ILE A 195 11.28 12.48 7.61
CA ILE A 195 11.49 13.71 6.84
C ILE A 195 11.44 13.43 5.33
N ALA A 196 12.17 12.40 4.86
CA ALA A 196 12.18 12.02 3.45
C ALA A 196 10.79 11.62 2.96
N PHE A 197 10.06 10.84 3.75
CA PHE A 197 8.73 10.35 3.38
C PHE A 197 7.71 11.47 3.37
N ALA A 198 7.72 12.35 4.37
CA ALA A 198 6.85 13.52 4.42
C ALA A 198 7.10 14.46 3.22
N MET A 199 8.36 14.80 2.95
CA MET A 199 8.71 15.66 1.80
C MET A 199 8.31 15.02 0.47
N ALA A 200 8.61 13.74 0.27
CA ALA A 200 8.24 13.04 -0.95
C ALA A 200 6.72 12.96 -1.13
N ALA A 201 5.97 12.62 -0.08
CA ALA A 201 4.51 12.57 -0.14
C ALA A 201 3.90 13.93 -0.48
N ILE A 202 4.41 15.02 0.11
CA ILE A 202 3.97 16.39 -0.20
C ILE A 202 4.28 16.76 -1.65
N VAL A 203 5.49 16.48 -2.14
CA VAL A 203 5.87 16.82 -3.53
C VAL A 203 5.05 16.02 -4.53
N VAL A 204 4.85 14.72 -4.30
CA VAL A 204 3.98 13.88 -5.13
C VAL A 204 2.55 14.43 -5.10
N TRP A 205 2.05 14.79 -3.93
CA TRP A 205 0.72 15.37 -3.78
C TRP A 205 0.58 16.68 -4.56
N LEU A 206 1.55 17.59 -4.46
CA LEU A 206 1.54 18.85 -5.20
C LEU A 206 1.51 18.59 -6.71
N ILE A 207 2.41 17.74 -7.23
CA ILE A 207 2.56 17.54 -8.67
C ILE A 207 1.37 16.79 -9.26
N HIS A 208 0.83 15.76 -8.60
CA HIS A 208 -0.31 15.01 -9.14
C HIS A 208 -1.59 15.85 -9.20
N SER A 209 -1.69 16.88 -8.36
CA SER A 209 -2.82 17.82 -8.32
C SER A 209 -2.77 18.88 -9.42
N LEU A 210 -1.65 19.01 -10.15
CA LEU A 210 -1.51 19.96 -11.25
C LEU A 210 -2.32 19.52 -12.48
N SER A 211 -2.88 20.49 -13.20
CA SER A 211 -3.66 20.28 -14.44
C SER A 211 -2.80 20.02 -15.69
N VAL A 212 -1.57 19.53 -15.52
CA VAL A 212 -0.60 19.25 -16.58
C VAL A 212 -0.84 17.85 -17.17
N SER A 213 -0.50 17.64 -18.44
CA SER A 213 -0.49 16.30 -19.04
C SER A 213 0.51 15.39 -18.31
N ASN A 214 0.14 14.12 -18.10
CA ASN A 214 0.96 13.13 -17.39
C ASN A 214 1.37 13.55 -15.96
N ALA A 215 0.61 14.43 -15.28
CA ALA A 215 0.92 14.91 -13.93
C ALA A 215 1.23 13.78 -12.93
N TRP A 216 0.54 12.64 -13.06
CA TRP A 216 0.76 11.47 -12.20
C TRP A 216 2.10 10.77 -12.43
N GLU A 217 2.60 10.73 -13.68
CA GLU A 217 3.93 10.16 -14.01
C GLU A 217 5.03 11.07 -13.48
N TRP A 218 4.89 12.37 -13.71
CA TRP A 218 5.80 13.38 -13.19
C TRP A 218 5.81 13.40 -11.66
N ALA A 219 4.68 13.17 -11.01
CA ALA A 219 4.59 13.07 -9.55
C ALA A 219 5.40 11.89 -9.02
N VAL A 220 5.26 10.69 -9.61
CA VAL A 220 6.05 9.50 -9.21
C VAL A 220 7.54 9.76 -9.40
N PHE A 221 7.94 10.31 -10.56
CA PHE A 221 9.34 10.63 -10.84
C PHE A 221 9.93 11.65 -9.85
N ALA A 222 9.21 12.74 -9.60
CA ALA A 222 9.65 13.77 -8.66
C ALA A 222 9.72 13.24 -7.21
N GLY A 223 8.76 12.42 -6.79
CA GLY A 223 8.79 11.76 -5.48
C GLY A 223 10.04 10.90 -5.28
N MET A 224 10.40 10.10 -6.29
CA MET A 224 11.64 9.30 -6.26
C MET A 224 12.89 10.17 -6.19
N LEU A 225 12.93 11.26 -6.97
CA LEU A 225 14.06 12.20 -6.96
C LEU A 225 14.23 12.83 -5.58
N VAL A 226 13.14 13.30 -4.96
CA VAL A 226 13.14 13.88 -3.62
C VAL A 226 13.65 12.87 -2.60
N LEU A 227 13.17 11.62 -2.64
CA LEU A 227 13.67 10.58 -1.74
C LEU A 227 15.19 10.41 -1.85
N LEU A 228 15.72 10.28 -3.07
CA LEU A 228 17.17 10.13 -3.29
C LEU A 228 17.95 11.34 -2.77
N LEU A 229 17.52 12.56 -3.10
CA LEU A 229 18.19 13.79 -2.66
C LEU A 229 18.22 13.90 -1.14
N VAL A 230 17.10 13.61 -0.47
CA VAL A 230 17.01 13.72 0.99
C VAL A 230 17.83 12.63 1.67
N PHE A 231 17.80 11.39 1.18
CA PHE A 231 18.64 10.32 1.74
C PHE A 231 20.13 10.57 1.52
N PHE A 232 20.54 11.01 0.33
CA PHE A 232 21.95 11.35 0.07
C PHE A 232 22.41 12.55 0.88
N GLY A 233 21.59 13.60 0.98
CA GLY A 233 21.85 14.73 1.87
C GLY A 233 21.94 14.28 3.33
N GLY A 234 21.06 13.37 3.76
CA GLY A 234 21.06 12.78 5.09
C GLY A 234 22.36 12.03 5.43
N VAL A 235 22.81 11.19 4.50
CA VAL A 235 24.05 10.42 4.63
C VAL A 235 25.27 11.35 4.63
N PHE A 236 25.32 12.31 3.71
CA PHE A 236 26.46 13.22 3.55
C PHE A 236 26.58 14.25 4.67
N LEU A 237 25.48 14.91 5.05
CA LEU A 237 25.47 16.02 6.01
C LEU A 237 25.49 15.53 7.47
N TYR A 238 24.81 14.42 7.77
CA TYR A 238 24.63 13.94 9.14
C TYR A 238 25.37 12.64 9.46
N GLY A 239 26.12 12.09 8.49
CA GLY A 239 26.93 10.88 8.67
C GLY A 239 26.11 9.63 8.98
N ILE A 240 24.86 9.58 8.52
CA ILE A 240 23.96 8.45 8.78
C ILE A 240 24.41 7.23 7.96
N LYS A 241 24.56 6.08 8.61
CA LYS A 241 24.95 4.83 7.95
C LYS A 241 23.75 4.24 7.20
N LEU A 242 23.70 4.45 5.88
CA LEU A 242 22.74 3.81 4.97
C LEU A 242 23.49 3.23 3.78
N ASP A 243 23.19 1.98 3.46
CA ASP A 243 23.74 1.33 2.28
C ASP A 243 23.10 1.93 1.02
N ILE A 244 23.93 2.54 0.18
CA ILE A 244 23.50 3.25 -1.03
C ILE A 244 22.88 2.31 -2.05
N LEU A 245 23.42 1.10 -2.22
CA LEU A 245 22.95 0.16 -3.23
C LEU A 245 21.52 -0.35 -2.94
N PRO A 246 21.18 -0.84 -1.72
CA PRO A 246 19.80 -1.16 -1.35
C PRO A 246 18.84 0.03 -1.46
N LEU A 247 19.29 1.25 -1.15
CA LEU A 247 18.49 2.46 -1.31
C LEU A 247 18.09 2.67 -2.77
N ILE A 248 19.05 2.64 -3.70
CA ILE A 248 18.78 2.83 -5.13
C ILE A 248 17.86 1.73 -5.66
N LEU A 249 18.17 0.46 -5.36
CA LEU A 249 17.36 -0.68 -5.80
C LEU A 249 15.93 -0.61 -5.24
N GLY A 250 15.79 -0.29 -3.95
CA GLY A 250 14.50 -0.11 -3.29
C GLY A 250 13.67 1.02 -3.90
N CYS A 251 14.28 2.16 -4.23
CA CYS A 251 13.63 3.25 -4.93
C CYS A 251 13.16 2.84 -6.33
N VAL A 252 14.00 2.16 -7.12
CA VAL A 252 13.62 1.70 -8.48
C VAL A 252 12.46 0.71 -8.43
N LEU A 253 12.52 -0.28 -7.53
CA LEU A 253 11.44 -1.25 -7.34
C LEU A 253 10.14 -0.57 -6.88
N SER A 254 10.25 0.42 -6.01
CA SER A 254 9.09 1.19 -5.52
C SER A 254 8.49 2.07 -6.61
N GLY A 255 9.31 2.68 -7.47
CA GLY A 255 8.86 3.38 -8.68
C GLY A 255 8.09 2.46 -9.62
N GLY A 256 8.63 1.28 -9.90
CA GLY A 256 7.95 0.27 -10.72
C GLY A 256 6.61 -0.18 -10.13
N ALA A 257 6.55 -0.39 -8.81
CA ALA A 257 5.30 -0.72 -8.12
C ALA A 257 4.29 0.44 -8.12
N ALA A 258 4.75 1.69 -8.01
CA ALA A 258 3.91 2.88 -8.12
C ALA A 258 3.34 3.06 -9.53
N GLU A 259 4.11 2.79 -10.57
CA GLU A 259 3.64 2.78 -11.96
C GLU A 259 2.59 1.68 -12.19
N LEU A 260 2.79 0.50 -11.60
CA LEU A 260 1.79 -0.57 -11.64
C LEU A 260 0.50 -0.11 -10.95
N TYR A 261 0.59 0.52 -9.77
CA TYR A 261 -0.55 1.09 -9.07
C TYR A 261 -1.27 2.12 -9.93
N ARG A 262 -0.54 3.06 -10.54
CA ARG A 262 -1.10 4.05 -11.47
C ARG A 262 -1.83 3.38 -12.63
N PHE A 263 -1.25 2.36 -13.26
CA PHE A 263 -1.91 1.63 -14.35
C PHE A 263 -3.27 1.03 -13.95
N PHE A 264 -3.39 0.53 -12.71
CA PHE A 264 -4.65 0.02 -12.19
C PHE A 264 -5.61 1.15 -11.79
N VAL A 265 -5.18 2.16 -11.05
CA VAL A 265 -6.09 3.19 -10.50
C VAL A 265 -6.45 4.24 -11.54
N PHE A 266 -5.46 4.70 -12.31
CA PHE A 266 -5.56 5.87 -13.17
C PHE A 266 -4.90 5.62 -14.54
N SER A 267 -5.67 5.10 -15.51
CA SER A 267 -5.25 5.11 -16.92
C SER A 267 -6.14 6.04 -17.73
N VAL A 268 -5.56 7.14 -18.19
CA VAL A 268 -6.27 8.15 -18.94
C VAL A 268 -5.51 8.39 -20.25
N ASP A 269 -6.23 8.51 -21.35
CA ASP A 269 -5.67 8.73 -22.68
C ASP A 269 -5.44 10.22 -22.89
N TYR A 270 -4.23 10.71 -22.58
CA TYR A 270 -3.89 12.10 -22.76
C TYR A 270 -3.80 12.52 -24.24
N SER A 271 -3.70 11.57 -25.19
CA SER A 271 -3.63 11.87 -26.63
C SER A 271 -4.97 12.34 -27.19
N ARG A 272 -6.10 12.03 -26.53
CA ARG A 272 -7.45 12.50 -26.88
C ARG A 272 -7.99 13.51 -25.87
N THR A 273 -7.17 14.48 -25.48
CA THR A 273 -7.64 15.54 -24.57
C THR A 273 -8.59 16.47 -25.32
N GLU A 274 -9.81 16.62 -24.81
CA GLU A 274 -10.82 17.56 -25.32
C GLU A 274 -10.98 18.73 -24.35
N TYR A 275 -11.09 19.95 -24.88
CA TYR A 275 -11.35 21.14 -24.09
C TYR A 275 -12.78 21.58 -24.35
N THR A 276 -13.62 21.55 -23.32
CA THR A 276 -15.02 21.99 -23.40
C THR A 276 -15.19 23.26 -22.58
N GLN A 277 -15.96 24.18 -23.13
CA GLN A 277 -16.33 25.43 -22.49
C GLN A 277 -17.83 25.36 -22.22
N PHE A 278 -18.23 25.55 -20.96
CA PHE A 278 -19.63 25.71 -20.58
C PHE A 278 -19.81 27.13 -20.09
N GLU A 279 -20.87 27.78 -20.52
CA GLU A 279 -21.27 29.09 -20.02
C GLU A 279 -22.65 28.93 -19.40
N ASP A 280 -22.81 29.49 -18.22
CA ASP A 280 -24.09 29.69 -17.53
C ASP A 280 -24.26 31.19 -17.23
N ASP A 281 -25.43 31.62 -16.79
CA ASP A 281 -25.80 33.04 -16.62
C ASP A 281 -24.79 33.84 -15.77
N ASP A 282 -24.11 33.18 -14.82
CA ASP A 282 -23.14 33.80 -13.92
C ASP A 282 -21.67 33.38 -14.15
N TYR A 283 -21.38 32.31 -14.91
CA TYR A 283 -20.04 31.72 -14.96
C TYR A 283 -19.64 31.08 -16.29
N TYR A 284 -18.37 31.29 -16.68
CA TYR A 284 -17.68 30.51 -17.71
C TYR A 284 -16.83 29.40 -17.06
N TYR A 285 -17.09 28.15 -17.43
CA TYR A 285 -16.33 26.97 -17.03
C TYR A 285 -15.41 26.53 -18.17
N TYR A 286 -14.09 26.54 -17.91
CA TYR A 286 -13.09 25.93 -18.80
C TYR A 286 -12.77 24.52 -18.29
N VAL A 287 -13.27 23.50 -18.98
CA VAL A 287 -13.13 22.10 -18.57
C VAL A 287 -12.17 21.37 -19.51
N LYS A 288 -11.19 20.67 -18.93
CA LYS A 288 -10.33 19.73 -19.65
C LYS A 288 -10.85 18.32 -19.45
N ALA A 289 -11.44 17.73 -20.48
CA ALA A 289 -11.90 16.36 -20.49
C ALA A 289 -10.78 15.45 -21.02
N VAL A 290 -10.35 14.49 -20.19
CA VAL A 290 -9.36 13.49 -20.60
C VAL A 290 -10.01 12.10 -20.54
N PRO A 291 -10.22 11.42 -21.69
CA PRO A 291 -10.93 10.15 -21.74
C PRO A 291 -10.23 9.04 -20.96
N LYS A 292 -10.98 8.27 -20.18
CA LYS A 292 -10.43 7.07 -19.53
C LYS A 292 -10.23 5.98 -20.60
N VAL A 293 -9.07 5.32 -20.60
CA VAL A 293 -8.80 4.22 -21.53
C VAL A 293 -9.67 3.02 -21.12
N SER A 294 -10.78 2.77 -21.82
CA SER A 294 -11.56 1.53 -21.73
C SER A 294 -11.57 0.85 -23.09
N VAL A 295 -11.30 -0.45 -23.11
CA VAL A 295 -11.37 -1.24 -24.34
C VAL A 295 -12.58 -2.15 -24.22
N SER A 296 -13.59 -1.92 -25.07
CA SER A 296 -14.71 -2.85 -25.21
C SER A 296 -14.16 -4.23 -25.56
N ALA A 297 -14.57 -5.26 -24.81
CA ALA A 297 -14.16 -6.63 -25.11
C ALA A 297 -14.52 -6.95 -26.57
N PRO A 298 -13.66 -7.66 -27.32
CA PRO A 298 -13.99 -8.01 -28.69
C PRO A 298 -15.26 -8.85 -28.68
N ASP A 299 -16.27 -8.39 -29.42
CA ASP A 299 -17.51 -9.13 -29.63
C ASP A 299 -17.17 -10.55 -30.06
N LEU A 300 -17.57 -11.52 -29.24
CA LEU A 300 -17.55 -12.93 -29.63
C LEU A 300 -18.51 -13.05 -30.81
N LYS A 301 -17.99 -12.96 -32.04
CA LYS A 301 -18.75 -13.30 -33.25
C LYS A 301 -19.11 -14.78 -33.15
N ILE A 302 -20.27 -15.06 -32.57
CA ILE A 302 -20.89 -16.38 -32.60
C ILE A 302 -21.21 -16.65 -34.07
N GLN A 303 -20.35 -17.39 -34.76
CA GLN A 303 -20.67 -17.93 -36.07
C GLN A 303 -21.79 -18.95 -35.86
N LYS A 304 -23.04 -18.53 -36.08
CA LYS A 304 -24.16 -19.47 -36.25
C LYS A 304 -23.94 -20.22 -37.56
N ILE A 305 -23.41 -21.43 -37.48
CA ILE A 305 -23.36 -22.37 -38.60
C ILE A 305 -24.80 -22.88 -38.80
N ASN A 306 -25.60 -22.18 -39.60
CA ASN A 306 -26.85 -22.73 -40.11
C ASN A 306 -26.50 -23.75 -41.20
N THR A 307 -26.60 -25.05 -40.88
CA THR A 307 -26.59 -26.13 -41.86
C THR A 307 -27.80 -25.97 -42.79
N ALA A 308 -27.59 -25.38 -43.96
CA ALA A 308 -28.59 -25.31 -45.02
C ALA A 308 -28.86 -26.73 -45.55
N ARG A 309 -30.06 -27.24 -45.29
CA ARG A 309 -30.56 -28.51 -45.84
C ARG A 309 -30.83 -28.30 -47.34
N ARG A 310 -29.99 -28.88 -48.21
CA ARG A 310 -30.15 -28.87 -49.68
C ARG A 310 -31.56 -29.33 -50.10
N PRO A 311 -32.23 -28.66 -51.05
CA PRO A 311 -33.48 -29.16 -51.62
C PRO A 311 -33.21 -30.37 -52.53
N LYS A 312 -34.02 -31.42 -52.34
CA LYS A 312 -34.00 -32.66 -53.12
C LYS A 312 -34.46 -32.34 -54.55
N ARG A 313 -33.61 -32.63 -55.55
CA ARG A 313 -33.94 -32.50 -56.99
C ARG A 313 -35.25 -33.24 -57.30
N ALA A 314 -36.19 -32.53 -57.93
CA ALA A 314 -37.34 -33.11 -58.59
C ALA A 314 -36.86 -34.12 -59.65
N ARG A 315 -37.44 -35.32 -59.63
CA ARG A 315 -37.20 -36.37 -60.61
C ARG A 315 -38.31 -36.26 -61.64
N ASP A 316 -37.99 -35.61 -62.76
CA ASP A 316 -38.78 -35.68 -63.99
C ASP A 316 -38.11 -36.70 -64.92
N GLY A 317 -38.92 -37.47 -65.64
CA GLY A 317 -38.45 -38.58 -66.48
C GLY A 317 -39.53 -39.60 -66.79
N GLY A 318 -40.57 -39.16 -67.52
CA GLY A 318 -41.47 -40.05 -68.24
C GLY A 318 -40.83 -40.70 -69.47
N SER A 319 -41.46 -41.80 -69.89
CA SER A 319 -41.36 -42.50 -71.17
C SER A 319 -40.19 -43.48 -71.39
N LYS A 320 -40.53 -44.78 -71.36
CA LYS A 320 -40.20 -45.67 -72.49
C LYS A 320 -41.27 -46.75 -72.67
N ASN A 321 -41.76 -46.76 -73.89
CA ASN A 321 -42.70 -47.68 -74.55
C ASN A 321 -42.06 -49.06 -74.81
N LYS A 322 -42.91 -50.11 -74.92
CA LYS A 322 -42.85 -51.33 -75.76
C LYS A 322 -43.08 -52.64 -75.00
N GLY A 323 -44.04 -53.44 -75.49
CA GLY A 323 -44.17 -54.88 -75.29
C GLY A 323 -45.48 -55.29 -74.67
#